data_AF-A0A9X7CCU2-F1
#
_entry.id   AF-A0A9X7CCU2-F1
#
_cell.length_a   1.000
_cell.length_b   1.000
_cell.length_c   1.000
_cell.angle_alpha   90.00
_cell.angle_beta   90.00
_cell.angle_gamma   90.00
#
_symmetry.space_group_name_H-M   'P 1'
#
loop_
_entity.id
_entity.type
_entity.pdbx_description
1 polymer ?
#
loop_
_entity_poly.entity_id
_entity_poly.type
_entity_poly.pdbx_seq_one_letter_code
_entity_poly.pdbx_strand_id
1 'polypeptide(L)'
;MNVQLQGNEQITKLFNDWYRAMLQHQTTHATKIKKDIENTISNSEENTNLQLYYSLFNFRYKILTDGLNINKDDFNKIDSFPLP
;
A
#
# COMPACT_ATOMS: atom_id res chain seq x y z
N MET A 1 -7.16 -6.71 -7.79
CA MET A 1 -7.40 -7.07 -6.38
C MET A 1 -8.56 -6.23 -5.91
N ASN A 2 -9.60 -6.81 -5.29
CA ASN A 2 -10.67 -6.04 -4.65
C ASN A 2 -10.47 -6.22 -3.14
N VAL A 3 -9.85 -5.25 -2.50
CA VAL A 3 -9.59 -5.30 -1.05
C VAL A 3 -10.85 -4.78 -0.37
N GLN A 4 -11.56 -5.58 0.41
CA GLN A 4 -12.66 -5.10 1.26
C GLN A 4 -12.17 -4.98 2.69
N LEU A 5 -12.00 -3.75 3.17
CA LEU A 5 -11.71 -3.47 4.58
C LEU A 5 -13.03 -3.19 5.30
N GLN A 6 -13.45 -4.08 6.20
CA GLN A 6 -14.69 -3.91 6.97
C GLN A 6 -14.69 -2.55 7.68
N GLY A 7 -15.77 -1.78 7.50
CA GLY A 7 -15.98 -0.48 8.13
C GLY A 7 -15.26 0.71 7.49
N ASN A 8 -14.54 0.52 6.38
CA ASN A 8 -13.60 1.52 5.86
C ASN A 8 -13.65 1.63 4.32
N GLU A 9 -14.82 2.00 3.78
CA GLU A 9 -15.09 2.08 2.34
C GLU A 9 -14.20 3.10 1.59
N GLN A 10 -13.89 4.23 2.23
CA GLN A 10 -13.09 5.29 1.60
C GLN A 10 -11.63 4.86 1.38
N ILE A 11 -11.00 4.30 2.41
CA ILE A 11 -9.61 3.83 2.32
C ILE A 11 -9.49 2.60 1.41
N THR A 12 -10.50 1.74 1.40
CA THR A 12 -10.63 0.64 0.43
C THR A 12 -10.57 1.15 -1.01
N LYS A 13 -11.32 2.21 -1.32
CA LYS A 13 -11.31 2.82 -2.66
C LYS A 13 -9.92 3.38 -3.02
N LEU A 14 -9.27 4.07 -2.09
CA LEU A 14 -7.92 4.61 -2.30
C LEU A 14 -6.91 3.50 -2.64
N PHE A 15 -6.93 2.36 -1.94
CA PHE A 15 -6.06 1.23 -2.26
C PHE A 15 -6.32 0.65 -3.65
N ASN A 16 -7.60 0.48 -4.02
CA ASN A 16 -7.97 -0.01 -5.34
C ASN A 16 -7.52 0.96 -6.45
N ASP A 17 -7.69 2.26 -6.25
CA ASP A 17 -7.26 3.30 -7.20
C ASP A 17 -5.73 3.35 -7.31
N TRP A 18 -5.01 3.21 -6.18
CA TRP A 18 -3.55 3.15 -6.17
C TRP A 18 -3.04 1.95 -6.97
N TYR A 19 -3.65 0.78 -6.79
CA TYR A 19 -3.32 -0.42 -7.55
C TYR A 19 -3.54 -0.24 -9.06
N ARG A 20 -4.67 0.36 -9.46
CA ARG A 20 -4.96 0.64 -10.87
C ARG A 20 -3.95 1.62 -11.47
N ALA A 21 -3.56 2.66 -10.72
CA ALA A 21 -2.53 3.59 -11.16
C ALA A 21 -1.17 2.89 -11.35
N MET A 22 -0.80 1.96 -10.47
CA MET A 22 0.43 1.15 -10.62
C MET A 22 0.38 0.25 -11.87
N LEU A 23 -0.75 -0.43 -12.10
CA LEU A 23 -0.92 -1.28 -13.30
C LEU A 23 -0.84 -0.48 -14.60
N GLN A 24 -1.28 0.77 -14.58
CA GLN A 24 -1.20 1.69 -15.72
C GLN A 24 0.14 2.43 -15.80
N HIS A 25 1.10 2.11 -14.93
CA HIS A 25 2.40 2.78 -14.85
C HIS A 25 2.32 4.31 -14.66
N GLN A 26 1.22 4.82 -14.08
CA GLN A 26 1.00 6.24 -13.83
C GLN A 26 1.72 6.68 -12.54
N THR A 27 3.05 6.74 -12.57
CA THR A 27 3.90 6.97 -11.38
C THR A 27 3.55 8.26 -10.61
N THR A 28 3.35 9.38 -11.30
CA THR A 28 2.94 10.65 -10.67
C THR A 28 1.60 10.54 -9.96
N HIS A 29 0.62 9.88 -10.59
CA HIS A 29 -0.71 9.68 -10.02
C HIS A 29 -0.65 8.73 -8.82
N ALA A 30 0.08 7.62 -8.96
CA ALA A 30 0.31 6.67 -7.88
C ALA A 30 1.03 7.31 -6.68
N THR A 31 1.97 8.23 -6.91
CA THR A 31 2.64 8.99 -5.84
C THR A 31 1.65 9.86 -5.07
N LYS A 32 0.71 10.51 -5.78
CA LYS A 32 -0.32 11.34 -5.14
C LYS A 32 -1.24 10.50 -4.25
N ILE A 33 -1.75 9.38 -4.78
CA ILE A 33 -2.65 8.49 -4.03
C ILE A 33 -1.92 7.89 -2.81
N LYS A 34 -0.64 7.55 -2.91
CA LYS A 34 0.18 7.09 -1.78
C LYS A 34 0.14 8.07 -0.60
N LYS A 35 0.29 9.38 -0.87
CA LYS A 35 0.24 10.42 0.17
C LYS A 35 -1.15 10.52 0.81
N ASP A 36 -2.21 10.42 0.00
CA ASP A 36 -3.59 10.44 0.51
C ASP A 36 -3.87 9.24 1.43
N ILE A 37 -3.34 8.07 1.07
CA ILE A 37 -3.39 6.86 1.91
C ILE A 37 -2.61 7.06 3.22
N GLU A 38 -1.37 7.54 3.16
CA GLU A 38 -0.53 7.80 4.34
C GLU A 38 -1.21 8.76 5.33
N ASN A 39 -1.76 9.87 4.82
CA ASN A 39 -2.51 10.83 5.63
C ASN A 39 -3.75 10.21 6.29
N THR A 40 -4.41 9.27 5.60
CA THR A 40 -5.60 8.58 6.14
C THR A 40 -5.21 7.56 7.22
N ILE A 41 -4.11 6.82 7.01
CA ILE A 41 -3.63 5.77 7.92
C ILE A 41 -2.99 6.35 9.19
N SER A 42 -2.30 7.49 9.09
CA SER A 42 -1.72 8.18 10.25
C SER A 42 -2.77 8.58 11.29
N ASN A 43 -4.05 8.68 10.91
CA ASN A 43 -5.15 8.96 11.83
C ASN A 43 -5.76 7.68 12.45
N SER A 44 -5.27 6.48 12.07
CA SER A 44 -5.87 5.18 12.43
C SER A 44 -4.82 4.16 12.89
N GLU A 45 -3.81 4.60 13.65
CA GLU A 45 -2.57 3.87 13.97
C GLU A 45 -2.76 2.43 14.49
N GLU A 46 -3.93 2.05 15.00
CA GLU A 46 -4.16 0.76 15.67
C GLU A 46 -4.62 -0.40 14.75
N ASN A 47 -4.88 -0.18 13.46
CA ASN A 47 -5.38 -1.26 12.60
C ASN A 47 -4.25 -2.06 11.92
N THR A 48 -3.83 -3.17 12.54
CA THR A 48 -2.79 -4.08 12.03
C THR A 48 -3.04 -4.56 10.60
N ASN A 49 -4.29 -4.87 10.24
CA ASN A 49 -4.62 -5.31 8.87
C ASN A 49 -4.36 -4.19 7.86
N LEU A 50 -4.75 -2.95 8.21
CA LEU A 50 -4.53 -1.78 7.36
C LEU A 50 -3.03 -1.50 7.14
N GLN A 51 -2.23 -1.65 8.18
CA GLN A 51 -0.77 -1.53 8.10
C GLN A 51 -0.14 -2.62 7.22
N LEU A 52 -0.64 -3.86 7.31
CA LEU A 52 -0.21 -4.96 6.44
C LEU A 52 -0.53 -4.65 4.98
N TYR A 53 -1.77 -4.27 4.67
CA TYR A 53 -2.17 -3.91 3.30
C TYR A 53 -1.31 -2.77 2.75
N TYR A 54 -1.12 -1.71 3.53
CA TYR A 54 -0.23 -0.61 3.13
C TYR A 54 1.18 -1.10 2.81
N SER A 55 1.76 -1.95 3.66
CA SER A 55 3.11 -2.48 3.46
C SER A 55 3.24 -3.28 2.16
N LEU A 56 2.25 -4.11 1.85
CA LEU A 56 2.19 -4.89 0.60
C LEU A 56 2.10 -4.00 -0.65
N PHE A 57 1.19 -3.01 -0.65
CA PHE A 57 1.05 -2.10 -1.79
C PHE A 57 2.26 -1.18 -1.94
N ASN A 58 2.85 -0.73 -0.83
CA ASN A 58 4.06 0.08 -0.86
C ASN A 58 5.26 -0.69 -1.44
N PHE A 59 5.38 -1.98 -1.14
CA PHE A 59 6.38 -2.83 -1.78
C PHE A 59 6.15 -2.94 -3.30
N ARG A 60 4.90 -3.14 -3.74
CA ARG A 60 4.56 -3.14 -5.17
C ARG A 60 4.89 -1.80 -5.84
N TYR A 61 4.64 -0.69 -5.16
CA TYR A 61 5.00 0.64 -5.63
C TYR A 61 6.52 0.81 -5.74
N LYS A 62 7.29 0.30 -4.77
CA LYS A 62 8.76 0.29 -4.84
C LYS A 62 9.27 -0.51 -6.04
N ILE A 63 8.65 -1.65 -6.38
CA ILE A 63 8.96 -2.39 -7.62
C ILE A 63 8.77 -1.50 -8.86
N LEU A 64 7.68 -0.74 -8.90
CA LEU A 64 7.38 0.14 -10.03
C LEU A 64 8.38 1.30 -10.17
N THR A 65 8.80 1.92 -9.07
CA THR A 65 9.61 3.16 -9.10
C THR A 65 11.09 2.95 -8.92
N ASP A 66 11.48 1.88 -8.23
CA ASP A 66 12.85 1.64 -7.75
C ASP A 66 13.19 0.13 -7.75
N GLY A 67 12.62 -0.62 -8.70
CA GLY A 67 12.68 -2.08 -8.69
C GLY A 67 14.08 -2.68 -8.78
N LEU A 68 15.06 -1.96 -9.33
CA LEU A 68 16.45 -2.41 -9.44
C LEU A 68 17.19 -2.42 -8.09
N ASN A 69 16.69 -1.64 -7.11
CA ASN A 69 17.31 -1.53 -5.78
C ASN A 69 16.62 -2.40 -4.73
N ILE A 70 15.75 -3.32 -5.16
CA ILE A 70 15.08 -4.24 -4.24
C ILE A 70 16.05 -5.28 -3.71
N ASN A 71 16.05 -5.45 -2.40
CA ASN A 71 16.85 -6.43 -1.70
C ASN A 71 16.03 -7.15 -0.62
N LYS A 72 16.66 -8.09 0.09
CA LYS A 72 15.97 -8.89 1.12
C LYS A 72 15.40 -8.05 2.25
N ASP A 73 16.02 -6.92 2.59
CA ASP A 73 15.58 -6.09 3.71
C ASP A 73 14.27 -5.35 3.41
N ASP A 74 13.88 -5.23 2.13
CA ASP A 74 12.60 -4.65 1.74
C ASP A 74 11.40 -5.51 2.13
N PHE A 75 11.63 -6.79 2.44
CA PHE A 75 10.60 -7.72 2.93
C PHE A 75 10.46 -7.66 4.44
N ASN A 76 11.46 -7.18 5.18
CA ASN A 76 11.48 -7.18 6.67
C ASN A 76 10.22 -6.57 7.28
N LYS A 77 9.66 -5.52 6.67
CA LYS A 77 8.43 -4.89 7.16
C LYS A 77 7.21 -5.78 6.95
N ILE A 78 7.12 -6.47 5.82
CA ILE A 78 6.02 -7.41 5.53
C ILE A 78 6.15 -8.65 6.42
N ASP A 79 7.36 -9.17 6.58
CA ASP A 79 7.65 -10.37 7.38
C ASP A 79 7.44 -10.15 8.89
N SER A 80 7.40 -8.89 9.34
CA SER A 80 7.09 -8.55 10.74
C SER A 80 5.62 -8.75 11.14
N PHE A 81 4.71 -8.84 10.17
CA PHE A 81 3.29 -9.08 10.44
C PHE A 81 3.03 -10.56 10.70
N PRO A 82 2.12 -10.91 11.64
CA PRO A 82 1.72 -12.28 11.85
C PRO A 82 1.12 -12.85 10.56
N LEU A 83 1.53 -14.08 10.21
CA LEU A 83 0.94 -14.81 9.10
C LEU A 83 -0.55 -15.06 9.41
N PRO A 84 -1.45 -14.83 8.44
CA PRO A 84 -2.89 -15.05 8.60
C PRO A 84 -3.25 -16.54 8.79
#